data_AF-A0A3D0XDH2-F1
#
_entry.id   AF-A0A3D0XDH2-F1
#
_cell.length_a   1.000
_cell.length_b   1.000
_cell.length_c   1.000
_cell.angle_alpha   90.00
_cell.angle_beta   90.00
_cell.angle_gamma   90.00
#
_symmetry.space_group_name_H-M   'P 1'
#
loop_
_entity.id
_entity.type
_entity.pdbx_description
1 polymer ?
#
loop_
_entity_poly.entity_id
_entity_poly.type
_entity_poly.pdbx_seq_one_letter_code
_entity_poly.pdbx_strand_id
1 'polypeptide(L)' 'MEIKNVITVDNLTTESVSVKTQRVLIEDNGTETTLGLPSRKAYANSNDGRTELAAEVPEPYFSGIIAVWGNEIEEKE' A
#
# COMPACT_ATOMS: atom_id res chain seq x y z
N MET A 1 9.86 -13.15 19.72
CA MET A 1 9.93 -12.99 18.25
C MET A 1 8.53 -12.90 17.64
N GLU A 2 8.26 -11.87 16.83
CA GLU A 2 6.97 -11.64 16.15
C GLU A 2 7.20 -11.38 14.65
N ILE A 3 6.32 -11.90 13.77
CA ILE A 3 6.34 -11.55 12.35
C ILE A 3 5.29 -10.47 12.09
N LYS A 4 5.73 -9.33 11.56
CA LYS A 4 4.88 -8.21 11.18
C LYS A 4 4.93 -7.99 9.67
N ASN A 5 3.79 -7.64 9.07
CA ASN A 5 3.75 -7.12 7.71
C ASN A 5 3.87 -5.60 7.78
N VAL A 6 4.96 -5.08 7.24
CA VAL A 6 5.18 -3.63 7.10
C VAL A 6 4.71 -3.24 5.71
N ILE A 7 3.79 -2.28 5.66
CA ILE A 7 3.28 -1.71 4.42
C ILE A 7 3.91 -0.33 4.26
N THR A 8 4.43 -0.06 3.08
CA THR A 8 4.99 1.23 2.69
C THR A 8 4.26 1.72 1.45
N VAL A 9 3.76 2.95 1.52
CA VAL A 9 3.15 3.63 0.39
C VAL A 9 4.23 4.52 -0.24
N ASP A 10 4.57 4.21 -1.48
CA ASP A 10 5.60 4.86 -2.29
C ASP A 10 4.96 5.50 -3.53
N ASN A 11 5.55 6.57 -4.05
CA ASN A 11 5.12 7.23 -5.29
C ASN A 11 3.61 7.50 -5.35
N LEU A 12 3.01 7.91 -4.23
CA LEU A 12 1.62 8.32 -4.20
C LEU A 12 1.46 9.64 -4.96
N THR A 13 0.77 9.55 -6.09
CA THR A 13 0.41 10.66 -6.98
C THR A 13 -1.10 10.70 -7.16
N THR A 14 -1.63 11.72 -7.83
CA THR A 14 -3.06 11.77 -8.18
C THR A 14 -3.47 10.71 -9.21
N GLU A 15 -2.53 10.11 -9.93
CA GLU A 15 -2.84 9.14 -10.99
C GLU A 15 -2.51 7.69 -10.60
N SER A 16 -1.59 7.48 -9.65
CA SER A 16 -1.16 6.13 -9.26
C SER A 16 -0.49 6.11 -7.89
N VAL A 17 -0.31 4.91 -7.34
CA VAL A 17 0.40 4.64 -6.10
C VAL A 17 1.16 3.33 -6.21
N SER A 18 2.29 3.23 -5.53
CA SER A 18 3.01 1.96 -5.35
C SER A 18 2.92 1.53 -3.89
N VAL A 19 2.40 0.33 -3.64
CA VAL A 19 2.35 -0.25 -2.29
C VAL A 19 3.35 -1.38 -2.20
N LYS A 20 4.22 -1.29 -1.20
CA LYS A 20 5.23 -2.30 -0.89
C LYS A 20 4.86 -2.98 0.42
N THR A 21 4.76 -4.30 0.41
CA THR A 21 4.54 -5.12 1.59
C THR A 21 5.79 -5.95 1.85
N GLN A 22 6.39 -5.75 3.01
CA GLN A 22 7.58 -6.48 3.48
C GLN A 22 7.26 -7.20 4.78
N ARG A 23 7.60 -8.49 4.85
CA ARG A 23 7.54 -9.23 6.11
C ARG A 23 8.79 -8.93 6.91
N VAL A 24 8.64 -8.60 8.19
CA VAL A 24 9.73 -8.29 9.10
C VAL A 24 9.58 -9.14 10.36
N LEU A 25 10.64 -9.81 10.75
CA LEU A 25 10.76 -10.49 12.03
C LEU A 25 11.29 -9.49 13.06
N ILE A 26 10.52 -9.25 14.11
CA ILE A 26 10.93 -8.45 15.25
C ILE A 26 11.41 -9.41 16.33
N GLU A 27 12.70 -9.39 16.60
CA GLU A 27 13.32 -10.18 17.65
C GLU A 27 13.12 -9.54 19.04
N ASP A 28 13.24 -10.33 20.11
CA ASP A 28 12.98 -9.87 21.48
C ASP A 28 13.99 -8.80 21.97
N ASN A 29 15.11 -8.64 21.27
CA ASN A 29 16.10 -7.57 21.46
C ASN A 29 15.77 -6.28 20.69
N GLY A 30 14.67 -6.26 19.92
CA GLY A 30 14.27 -5.14 19.07
C GLY A 30 14.91 -5.12 17.68
N THR A 31 15.70 -6.13 17.30
CA THR A 31 16.27 -6.24 15.96
C THR A 31 15.18 -6.60 14.95
N GLU A 32 15.10 -5.82 13.87
CA GLU A 32 14.19 -6.05 12.76
C GLU A 32 14.93 -6.74 11.60
N THR A 33 14.52 -7.96 11.27
CA THR A 33 15.07 -8.71 10.14
C THR A 33 14.03 -8.85 9.03
N THR A 34 14.33 -8.34 7.83
CA THR A 34 13.46 -8.52 6.67
C THR A 34 13.41 -9.97 6.24
N LEU A 35 12.21 -10.55 6.16
CA LEU A 35 11.99 -11.92 5.73
C LEU A 35 11.57 -11.96 4.25
N GLY A 36 12.39 -12.62 3.43
CA GLY A 36 12.11 -12.83 2.02
C GLY A 36 12.12 -11.55 1.18
N LEU A 37 11.63 -11.66 -0.06
CA LEU A 37 11.56 -10.53 -0.98
C LEU A 37 10.32 -9.67 -0.70
N PRO A 38 10.42 -8.34 -0.83
CA PRO A 38 9.26 -7.46 -0.77
C PRO A 38 8.31 -7.75 -1.92
N SER A 39 7.01 -7.78 -1.64
CA SER A 39 6.00 -7.68 -2.68
C SER A 39 5.74 -6.21 -2.97
N ARG A 40 5.77 -5.81 -4.24
CA ARG A 40 5.42 -4.46 -4.66
C ARG A 40 4.36 -4.54 -5.74
N LYS A 41 3.26 -3.82 -5.55
CA LYS A 41 2.19 -3.67 -6.52
C LYS A 41 1.90 -2.20 -6.74
N ALA A 42 1.71 -1.81 -7.99
CA ALA A 42 1.27 -0.47 -8.34
C ALA A 42 -0.22 -0.49 -8.65
N TYR A 43 -0.93 0.54 -8.23
CA TYR A 43 -2.35 0.72 -8.50
C TYR A 43 -2.51 2.04 -9.23
N ALA A 44 -3.34 2.03 -10.27
CA ALA A 44 -3.76 3.24 -10.95
C ALA A 44 -4.99 3.82 -10.24
N ASN A 45 -5.13 5.14 -10.28
CA ASN A 45 -6.33 5.84 -9.87
C ASN A 45 -7.43 5.66 -10.93
N SER A 46 -7.91 4.43 -11.07
CA SER A 46 -9.02 4.03 -11.95
C SER A 46 -10.06 3.26 -11.14
N ASN A 47 -11.24 3.01 -11.70
CA ASN A 47 -12.29 2.22 -11.03
C ASN A 47 -11.78 0.83 -10.63
N ASP A 48 -11.14 0.11 -11.55
CA ASP A 48 -10.56 -1.21 -11.26
C ASP A 48 -9.42 -1.12 -10.25
N GLY A 49 -8.53 -0.13 -10.42
CA GLY A 49 -7.37 0.05 -9.53
C GLY A 49 -7.79 0.37 -8.09
N ARG A 50 -8.82 1.20 -7.89
CA ARG A 50 -9.41 1.47 -6.58
C ARG A 50 -10.07 0.23 -5.97
N THR A 51 -10.71 -0.59 -6.79
CA THR A 51 -11.35 -1.84 -6.34
C THR A 51 -10.32 -2.86 -5.87
N GLU A 52 -9.24 -3.06 -6.64
CA GLU A 52 -8.12 -3.91 -6.23
C GLU A 52 -7.44 -3.37 -4.97
N LEU A 53 -7.21 -2.06 -4.90
CA LEU A 53 -6.61 -1.39 -3.75
C LEU A 53 -7.44 -1.64 -2.48
N ALA A 54 -8.77 -1.53 -2.55
CA ALA A 54 -9.67 -1.79 -1.43
C ALA A 54 -9.65 -3.24 -0.92
N ALA A 55 -9.37 -4.20 -1.80
CA ALA A 55 -9.29 -5.61 -1.45
C ALA A 55 -7.92 -6.00 -0.85
N GLU A 56 -6.83 -5.37 -1.32
CA GLU A 56 -5.47 -5.76 -0.97
C GLU A 56 -4.79 -4.87 0.07
N VAL A 57 -5.20 -3.59 0.18
CA VAL A 57 -4.56 -2.62 1.06
C VAL A 57 -5.45 -2.36 2.29
N PRO A 58 -4.97 -2.71 3.50
CA PRO A 58 -5.74 -2.48 4.72
C PRO A 58 -5.70 -1.02 5.18
N GLU A 59 -6.65 -0.68 6.05
CA GLU A 59 -6.63 0.56 6.83
C GLU A 59 -5.38 0.66 7.74
N PRO A 60 -4.81 1.87 7.96
CA PRO A 60 -5.27 3.18 7.48
C PRO A 60 -4.71 3.57 6.09
N TYR A 61 -3.94 2.69 5.44
CA TYR A 61 -3.24 3.03 4.20
C TYR A 61 -4.21 3.27 3.04
N PHE A 62 -5.26 2.45 2.93
CA PHE A 62 -6.29 2.62 1.92
C PHE A 62 -6.95 3.99 2.01
N SER A 63 -7.53 4.34 3.16
CA SER A 63 -8.13 5.66 3.37
C SER A 63 -7.15 6.81 3.11
N GLY A 64 -5.87 6.67 3.48
CA GLY A 64 -4.84 7.67 3.17
C GLY A 64 -4.62 7.87 1.67
N ILE A 65 -4.59 6.79 0.89
CA ILE A 65 -4.43 6.84 -0.57
C ILE A 65 -5.68 7.46 -1.22
N ILE A 66 -6.88 7.01 -0.84
CA ILE A 66 -8.14 7.52 -1.37
C ILE A 66 -8.32 9.00 -1.06
N ALA A 67 -7.90 9.46 0.12
CA ALA A 67 -7.93 10.88 0.47
C ALA A 67 -7.08 11.75 -0.47
N VAL A 68 -5.95 11.24 -0.97
CA VAL A 68 -5.10 11.94 -1.94
C VAL A 68 -5.69 11.86 -3.36
N TRP A 69 -6.28 10.73 -3.72
CA TRP A 69 -6.89 10.53 -5.05
C TRP A 69 -8.23 11.24 -5.22
N GLY A 70 -8.92 11.58 -4.13
CA GLY A 70 -10.21 12.25 -4.15
C GLY A 70 -11.35 11.33 -4.60
N ASN A 71 -12.59 11.79 -4.38
CA ASN A 71 -13.80 11.04 -4.71
C ASN A 71 -14.21 11.13 -6.19
N GLU A 72 -13.69 12.11 -6.93
CA GLU A 72 -13.96 12.28 -8.35
C GLU A 72 -12.86 11.62 -9.17
N ILE A 73 -13.22 10.60 -9.93
CA ILE A 73 -12.43 10.18 -11.08
C ILE A 73 -12.82 11.22 -12.14
N GLU A 74 -11.94 12.19 -12.43
CA GLU A 74 -12.17 13.10 -13.55
C GLU A 74 -12.24 12.26 -14.83
N GLU A 75 -13.45 11.87 -15.24
CA GLU A 75 -13.73 11.43 -16.60
C GLU A 75 -13.46 12.63 -17.50
N LYS A 76 -12.24 12.73 -18.03
CA LYS A 76 -11.96 13.66 -19.11
C LYS A 76 -12.73 13.21 -20.35
N GLU A 77 -13.84 13.89 -20.61
CA GLU A 77 -14.60 13.85 -21.88
C GLU A 77 -13.76 14.29 -23.08
#